data_AF-A0A1J4P0S4-F1
#
_entry.id   AF-A0A1J4P0S4-F1
#
_cell.length_a   1.000
_cell.length_b   1.000
_cell.length_c   1.000
_cell.angle_alpha   90.00
_cell.angle_beta   90.00
_cell.angle_gamma   90.00
#
_symmetry.space_group_name_H-M   'P 1'
#
loop_
_entity.id
_entity.type
_entity.pdbx_description
1 polymer ?
#
loop_
_entity_poly.entity_id
_entity_poly.type
_entity_poly.pdbx_seq_one_letter_code
_entity_poly.pdbx_strand_id
1 'polypeptide(L)'
;MTLALGTDLSGMLHRLLTRHAHQTRNKEVARRLVESAGAGRCDSVLAEDDRVTVRVADPDGGEPAWRLVELRFDPEGRVVEQRDFPLARRGAAGTERSR
;
A
#
# COMPACT_ATOMS: atom_id res chain seq x y z
N MET A 1 16.42 41.51 10.86
CA MET A 1 16.04 40.70 9.68
C MET A 1 16.23 39.24 10.05
N THR A 2 15.29 38.70 10.81
CA THR A 2 15.39 37.38 11.43
C THR A 2 14.14 36.61 11.03
N LEU A 3 14.30 35.32 10.70
CA LEU A 3 13.26 34.27 10.64
C LEU A 3 12.59 33.90 9.29
N ALA A 4 13.22 34.09 8.12
CA ALA A 4 12.78 33.33 6.92
C ALA A 4 13.23 31.86 6.98
N LEU A 5 14.50 31.63 7.37
CA LEU A 5 15.07 30.29 7.53
C LEU A 5 14.40 29.44 8.64
N GLY A 6 13.88 30.09 9.68
CA GLY A 6 13.23 29.39 10.81
C GLY A 6 11.86 28.83 10.47
N THR A 7 11.06 29.54 9.68
CA THR A 7 9.74 29.08 9.24
C THR A 7 9.86 28.01 8.16
N ASP A 8 10.81 28.15 7.24
CA ASP A 8 11.03 27.18 6.16
C ASP A 8 11.55 25.84 6.69
N LEU A 9 12.53 25.87 7.61
CA LEU A 9 13.04 24.66 8.25
C LEU A 9 11.97 24.00 9.13
N SER A 10 11.21 24.78 9.90
CA SER A 10 10.11 24.26 10.72
C SER A 10 9.05 23.58 9.85
N GLY A 11 8.64 24.21 8.74
CA GLY A 11 7.70 23.62 7.79
C GLY A 11 8.24 22.38 7.08
N MET A 12 9.55 22.31 6.81
CA MET A 12 10.19 21.13 6.22
C MET A 12 10.30 19.98 7.22
N LEU A 13 10.73 20.26 8.46
CA LEU A 13 10.80 19.29 9.56
C LEU A 13 9.41 18.75 9.89
N HIS A 14 8.39 19.62 9.97
CA HIS A 14 7.02 19.21 10.19
C HIS A 14 6.55 18.24 9.09
N ARG A 15 6.76 18.57 7.82
CA ARG A 15 6.40 17.68 6.70
C ARG A 15 7.13 16.33 6.75
N LEU A 16 8.42 16.34 7.07
CA LEU A 16 9.21 15.11 7.20
C LEU A 16 8.73 14.24 8.35
N LEU A 17 8.48 14.82 9.53
CA LEU A 17 8.01 14.09 10.71
C LEU A 17 6.60 13.53 10.49
N THR A 18 5.68 14.31 9.92
CA THR A 18 4.32 13.85 9.59
C THR A 18 4.37 12.71 8.58
N ARG A 19 5.18 12.83 7.52
CA ARG A 19 5.38 11.76 6.54
C ARG A 19 5.95 10.49 7.18
N HIS A 20 6.96 10.63 8.04
CA HIS A 20 7.56 9.49 8.72
C HIS A 20 6.59 8.81 9.68
N ALA A 21 5.76 9.58 10.38
CA ALA A 21 4.71 9.06 11.25
C ALA A 21 3.67 8.26 10.44
N HIS A 22 3.20 8.80 9.31
CA HIS A 22 2.28 8.09 8.41
C HIS A 22 2.90 6.80 7.86
N GLN A 23 4.15 6.86 7.40
CA GLN A 23 4.84 5.68 6.88
C GLN A 23 5.02 4.58 7.94
N THR A 24 5.40 4.96 9.17
CA THR A 24 5.57 4.01 10.27
C THR A 24 4.24 3.36 10.65
N ARG A 25 3.18 4.16 10.74
CA ARG A 25 1.83 3.68 11.00
C ARG A 25 1.32 2.75 9.89
N ASN A 26 1.49 3.13 8.63
CA ASN A 26 1.01 2.35 7.50
C ASN A 26 1.75 1.01 7.37
N LYS A 27 3.04 0.94 7.74
CA LYS A 27 3.76 -0.33 7.89
C LYS A 27 3.16 -1.23 8.97
N GLU A 28 2.74 -0.67 10.09
CA GLU A 28 2.08 -1.45 11.15
C GLU A 28 0.71 -1.97 10.70
N VAL A 29 -0.09 -1.13 10.03
CA VAL A 29 -1.38 -1.53 9.47
C VAL A 29 -1.20 -2.62 8.42
N ALA A 30 -0.26 -2.44 7.49
CA ALA A 30 0.13 -3.45 6.51
C ALA A 30 0.46 -4.79 7.17
N ARG A 31 1.26 -4.78 8.24
CA ARG A 31 1.62 -5.99 9.00
C ARG A 31 0.39 -6.66 9.60
N ARG A 32 -0.48 -5.89 10.26
CA ARG A 32 -1.74 -6.40 10.86
C ARG A 32 -2.69 -6.96 9.80
N LEU A 33 -2.75 -6.35 8.62
CA LEU A 33 -3.53 -6.85 7.50
C LEU A 33 -3.01 -8.21 7.03
N VAL A 34 -1.69 -8.36 6.86
CA VAL A 34 -1.06 -9.66 6.52
C VAL A 34 -1.36 -10.70 7.59
N GLU A 35 -1.20 -10.35 8.87
CA GLU A 35 -1.50 -11.22 10.00
C GLU A 35 -2.97 -11.68 9.99
N SER A 36 -3.92 -10.77 9.73
CA SER A 36 -5.35 -11.07 9.68
C SER A 36 -5.78 -11.87 8.45
N ALA A 37 -5.11 -11.70 7.30
CA ALA A 37 -5.43 -12.41 6.07
C ALA A 37 -5.03 -13.89 6.13
N GLY A 38 -4.12 -14.25 7.04
CA GLY A 38 -3.60 -15.61 7.18
C GLY A 38 -2.49 -15.93 6.17
N ALA A 39 -1.57 -16.82 6.56
CA ALA A 39 -0.46 -17.25 5.72
C ALA A 39 -0.96 -17.83 4.38
N GLY A 40 -0.50 -17.26 3.26
CA GLY A 40 -0.84 -17.71 1.90
C GLY A 40 -1.92 -16.90 1.17
N ARG A 41 -2.62 -15.98 1.85
CA ARG A 41 -3.61 -15.10 1.21
C ARG A 41 -3.11 -13.69 0.92
N CYS A 42 -1.94 -13.32 1.42
CA CYS A 42 -1.28 -12.05 1.13
C CYS A 42 0.11 -12.33 0.58
N ASP A 43 0.39 -11.83 -0.62
CA ASP A 43 1.67 -12.05 -1.31
C ASP A 43 2.61 -10.85 -1.16
N SER A 44 2.08 -9.63 -1.25
CA SER A 44 2.90 -8.42 -1.13
C SER A 44 2.12 -7.26 -0.53
N VAL A 45 2.85 -6.38 0.17
CA VAL A 45 2.31 -5.12 0.70
C VAL A 45 3.26 -3.97 0.41
N LEU A 46 2.71 -2.88 -0.10
CA LEU A 46 3.38 -1.61 -0.29
C LEU A 46 2.68 -0.56 0.57
N ALA A 47 3.44 0.19 1.38
CA ALA A 47 2.95 1.30 2.17
C ALA A 47 3.66 2.59 1.73
N GLU A 48 2.89 3.53 1.19
CA GLU A 48 3.38 4.82 0.68
C GLU A 48 2.51 5.93 1.24
N ASP A 49 3.10 6.84 2.01
CA ASP A 49 2.43 7.99 2.62
C ASP A 49 1.12 7.63 3.34
N ASP A 50 -0.05 8.00 2.81
CA ASP A 50 -1.38 7.69 3.36
C ASP A 50 -2.04 6.45 2.70
N ARG A 51 -1.33 5.74 1.82
CA ARG A 51 -1.80 4.54 1.12
C ARG A 51 -1.12 3.25 1.56
N VAL A 52 -1.91 2.18 1.54
CA VAL A 52 -1.43 0.80 1.62
C VAL A 52 -2.03 0.01 0.46
N THR A 53 -1.18 -0.59 -0.36
CA THR A 53 -1.58 -1.51 -1.43
C THR A 53 -1.20 -2.92 -1.04
N VAL A 54 -2.17 -3.83 -1.06
CA VAL A 54 -1.99 -5.23 -0.67
C VAL A 54 -2.36 -6.11 -1.85
N ARG A 55 -1.49 -7.05 -2.23
CA ARG A 55 -1.83 -8.12 -3.17
C ARG A 55 -2.31 -9.32 -2.38
N VAL A 56 -3.58 -9.67 -2.53
CA VAL A 56 -4.21 -10.80 -1.85
C VAL A 56 -4.77 -11.81 -2.83
N ALA A 57 -4.84 -13.08 -2.39
CA ALA A 57 -5.54 -14.12 -3.14
C ALA A 57 -7.04 -13.75 -3.20
N ASP A 58 -7.66 -13.93 -4.37
CA ASP A 58 -9.10 -13.79 -4.51
C ASP A 58 -9.77 -15.07 -3.96
N PRO A 59 -10.55 -15.00 -2.88
CA PRO A 59 -11.21 -16.18 -2.31
C PRO A 59 -12.37 -16.69 -3.19
N ASP A 60 -12.92 -15.85 -4.06
CA ASP A 60 -14.10 -16.16 -4.88
C ASP A 60 -13.71 -16.46 -6.35
N GLY A 61 -12.49 -16.09 -6.75
CA GLY A 61 -11.91 -16.40 -8.06
C GLY A 61 -11.17 -17.74 -8.04
N GLY A 62 -11.55 -18.68 -8.92
CA GLY A 62 -10.82 -19.94 -9.10
C GLY A 62 -9.29 -19.77 -9.33
N GLU A 63 -8.56 -20.85 -9.10
CA GLU A 63 -7.08 -20.92 -8.94
C GLU A 63 -6.21 -20.31 -10.07
N PRO A 64 -5.26 -19.40 -9.75
CA PRO A 64 -5.40 -18.29 -8.82
C PRO A 64 -5.63 -16.97 -9.57
N ALA A 65 -6.77 -16.32 -9.32
CA ALA A 65 -6.97 -14.90 -9.57
C ALA A 65 -6.44 -14.13 -8.36
N TRP A 66 -5.50 -13.22 -8.56
CA TRP A 66 -5.04 -12.32 -7.49
C TRP A 66 -5.91 -11.06 -7.53
N ARG A 67 -5.95 -10.30 -6.44
CA ARG A 67 -6.52 -8.95 -6.43
C ARG A 67 -5.59 -7.98 -5.71
N LEU A 68 -5.53 -6.74 -6.19
CA LEU A 68 -4.92 -5.63 -5.47
C LEU A 68 -6.01 -4.90 -4.70
N VAL A 69 -5.78 -4.70 -3.42
CA VAL A 69 -6.60 -3.85 -2.56
C VAL A 69 -5.76 -2.64 -2.20
N GLU A 70 -6.21 -1.46 -2.63
CA GLU A 70 -5.62 -0.18 -2.23
C GLU A 70 -6.49 0.46 -1.17
N LEU A 71 -5.90 0.80 -0.04
CA LEU A 71 -6.53 1.45 1.10
C LEU A 71 -5.88 2.82 1.31
N ARG A 72 -6.70 3.86 1.45
CA ARG A 72 -6.25 5.19 1.86
C ARG A 72 -6.69 5.47 3.30
N PHE A 73 -5.79 6.00 4.09
CA PHE A 73 -6.00 6.26 5.52
C PHE A 73 -6.04 7.76 5.80
N ASP A 74 -6.90 8.18 6.71
CA ASP A 74 -6.80 9.51 7.32
C ASP A 74 -5.64 9.57 8.35
N PRO A 75 -5.27 10.76 8.87
CA PRO A 75 -4.26 10.87 9.92
C PRO A 75 -4.60 10.08 11.19
N GLU A 76 -5.88 9.87 11.47
CA GLU A 76 -6.42 9.03 12.54
C GLU A 76 -6.34 7.52 12.22
N GLY A 77 -5.84 7.16 11.04
CA GLY A 77 -5.64 5.84 10.46
C GLY A 77 -6.89 5.02 10.27
N ARG A 78 -7.99 5.69 9.98
CA ARG A 78 -9.22 5.07 9.49
C ARG A 78 -9.16 5.00 7.98
N VAL A 79 -9.70 3.92 7.42
CA VAL A 79 -9.84 3.79 5.97
C VAL A 79 -10.87 4.80 5.49
N VAL A 80 -10.45 5.76 4.67
CA VAL A 80 -11.32 6.75 4.03
C VAL A 80 -11.63 6.39 2.58
N GLU A 81 -10.87 5.46 2.00
CA GLU A 81 -11.09 4.99 0.64
C GLU A 81 -10.55 3.56 0.50
N GLN A 82 -11.30 2.73 -0.21
CA GLN A 82 -10.88 1.38 -0.60
C GLN A 82 -11.14 1.19 -2.09
N ARG A 83 -10.16 0.64 -2.80
CA ARG A 83 -10.28 0.26 -4.21
C ARG A 83 -9.79 -1.17 -4.40
N ASP A 84 -10.56 -1.95 -5.14
CA ASP A 84 -10.27 -3.34 -5.44
C ASP A 84 -10.03 -3.49 -6.95
N PHE A 85 -8.90 -4.07 -7.32
CA PHE A 85 -8.51 -4.29 -8.72
C PHE A 85 -8.26 -5.79 -8.95
N PRO A 86 -8.99 -6.45 -9.85
CA PRO A 86 -8.69 -7.82 -10.21
C PRO A 86 -7.36 -7.88 -10.97
N LEU A 87 -6.51 -8.85 -10.64
CA LEU A 87 -5.25 -9.12 -11.34
C LEU A 87 -5.33 -10.44 -12.10
N ALA A 88 -5.13 -10.36 -13.41
CA ALA A 88 -4.87 -11.55 -14.23
C ALA A 88 -3.51 -12.17 -13.89
N ARG A 89 -3.39 -13.50 -14.08
CA ARG A 89 -2.14 -14.22 -13.84
C ARG A 89 -1.00 -13.60 -14.66
N ARG A 90 0.16 -13.40 -14.04
CA ARG A 90 1.40 -13.15 -14.78
C ARG A 90 1.82 -14.46 -15.46
N GLY A 91 1.43 -14.63 -16.72
CA GLY A 91 1.80 -15.81 -17.53
C GLY A 91 0.90 -16.07 -18.74
N ALA A 92 0.93 -15.18 -19.74
CA ALA A 92 0.57 -15.49 -21.13
C ALA A 92 1.30 -14.56 -22.12
N ALA A 93 2.53 -14.13 -21.79
CA ALA A 93 3.41 -13.48 -22.74
C ALA A 93 4.58 -14.43 -23.03
N GLY A 94 4.60 -14.97 -24.25
CA GLY A 94 5.79 -15.60 -24.83
C GLY A 94 5.82 -17.12 -24.86
N THR A 95 4.96 -17.74 -25.68
CA THR A 95 5.39 -18.94 -26.44
C THR A 95 4.68 -19.01 -27.79
N GLU A 96 4.76 -17.96 -28.60
CA GLU A 96 4.62 -18.16 -30.05
C GLU A 96 5.96 -18.67 -30.55
N ARG A 97 6.06 -19.99 -30.60
CA ARG A 97 7.15 -20.72 -31.23
C ARG A 97 7.18 -20.33 -32.70
N SER A 98 8.37 -20.05 -33.20
CA SER A 98 8.69 -20.08 -34.62
C SER A 98 8.05 -21.29 -35.30
N ARG A 99 7.26 -21.04 -36.34
CA ARG A 99 7.14 -21.88 -37.53
C ARG A 99 6.86 -20.99 -38.73
#